data_AF-A0A943GDW3-F1
#
_entry.id   AF-A0A943GDW3-F1
#
_cell.length_a   1.000
_cell.length_b   1.000
_cell.length_c   1.000
_cell.angle_alpha   90.00
_cell.angle_beta   90.00
_cell.angle_gamma   90.00
#
_symmetry.space_group_name_H-M   'P 1'
#
loop_
_entity.id
_entity.type
_entity.pdbx_description
1 polymer ?
#
loop_
_entity_poly.entity_id
_entity_poly.type
_entity_poly.pdbx_seq_one_letter_code
_entity_poly.pdbx_strand_id
1 'polypeptide(L)'
;MKKIYTIICGLLLGSAVMANDTESLGIITDKDFAQVGVPKENVIKAKEIIKNSKNRYDYLILDRRSKELEINKCILEGVEKNWSQIEELTDQIGKIEADILKERIKSQYEAQKYINQEQYLRAREIAIKRIESARENNKNGNIKANPAKK
;
A
#
# COMPACT_ATOMS: atom_id res chain seq x y z
N MET A 1 -15.35 -18.53 -19.50
CA MET A 1 -15.43 -17.75 -18.23
C MET A 1 -14.04 -17.55 -17.62
N LYS A 2 -13.16 -16.78 -18.28
CA LYS A 2 -11.77 -16.49 -17.83
C LYS A 2 -11.52 -14.99 -17.58
N LYS A 3 -12.57 -14.16 -17.65
CA LYS A 3 -12.48 -12.69 -17.73
C LYS A 3 -12.68 -11.94 -16.40
N ILE A 4 -12.78 -12.63 -15.26
CA ILE A 4 -13.04 -12.00 -13.94
C ILE A 4 -11.80 -11.97 -13.03
N TYR A 5 -10.79 -12.83 -13.28
CA TYR A 5 -9.58 -12.85 -12.45
C TYR A 5 -8.67 -11.62 -12.62
N THR A 6 -8.89 -10.81 -13.66
CA THR A 6 -8.11 -9.58 -13.90
C THR A 6 -8.54 -8.41 -13.03
N ILE A 7 -9.72 -8.48 -12.38
CA ILE A 7 -10.31 -7.34 -11.64
C ILE A 7 -9.97 -7.38 -10.13
N ILE A 8 -9.57 -8.54 -9.58
CA ILE A 8 -9.38 -8.71 -8.11
C ILE A 8 -7.92 -8.57 -7.65
N CYS A 9 -6.94 -8.37 -8.55
CA CYS A 9 -5.61 -7.90 -8.14
C CYS A 9 -5.59 -6.42 -7.70
N GLY A 10 -6.67 -5.67 -7.97
CA GLY A 10 -6.85 -4.30 -7.50
C GLY A 10 -7.13 -4.14 -6.01
N LEU A 11 -7.32 -5.24 -5.26
CA LEU A 11 -7.75 -5.21 -3.86
C LEU A 11 -6.65 -5.63 -2.86
N LEU A 12 -5.46 -6.04 -3.31
CA LEU A 12 -4.43 -6.61 -2.43
C LEU A 12 -3.56 -5.59 -1.68
N LEU A 13 -3.74 -4.29 -1.90
CA LEU A 13 -3.12 -3.22 -1.10
C LEU A 13 -4.12 -2.07 -0.82
N GLY A 14 -5.40 -2.39 -0.64
CA GLY A 14 -6.37 -1.43 -0.13
C GLY A 14 -6.09 -1.10 1.33
N SER A 15 -5.76 0.17 1.58
CA SER A 15 -5.74 0.84 2.90
C SER A 15 -4.82 0.27 3.99
N ALA A 16 -3.52 0.13 3.73
CA ALA A 16 -2.52 0.12 4.81
C ALA A 16 -1.70 1.41 4.78
N VAL A 17 -2.38 2.50 5.17
CA VAL A 17 -1.73 3.70 5.68
C VAL A 17 -1.08 3.32 7.01
N MET A 18 0.25 3.51 7.07
CA MET A 18 1.12 3.62 8.26
C MET A 18 1.31 2.38 9.15
N ALA A 19 2.46 1.72 8.99
CA ALA A 19 3.27 1.24 10.11
C ALA A 19 4.72 1.66 9.83
N ASN A 20 5.34 2.33 10.79
CA ASN A 20 6.61 3.02 10.65
C ASN A 20 7.82 2.09 10.87
N ASP A 21 7.64 0.78 10.73
CA ASP A 21 8.62 -0.20 11.19
C ASP A 21 9.32 -0.85 10.00
N THR A 22 10.64 -0.69 9.97
CA THR A 22 11.57 -1.32 9.03
C THR A 22 11.51 -2.86 9.04
N GLU A 23 10.78 -3.45 9.99
CA GLU A 23 10.64 -4.89 10.21
C GLU A 23 9.41 -5.54 9.54
N SER A 24 8.49 -4.78 8.92
CA SER A 24 7.27 -5.37 8.35
C SER A 24 6.95 -4.93 6.92
N LEU A 25 6.22 -5.79 6.21
CA LEU A 25 5.58 -5.52 4.93
C LEU A 25 4.07 -5.53 5.18
N GLY A 26 3.54 -4.37 5.55
CA GLY A 26 2.20 -4.26 6.13
C GLY A 26 2.13 -4.94 7.49
N ILE A 27 1.23 -5.92 7.64
CA ILE A 27 1.06 -6.71 8.88
C ILE A 27 2.02 -7.90 8.99
N ILE A 28 2.71 -8.24 7.89
CA ILE A 28 3.58 -9.42 7.80
C ILE A 28 4.97 -9.04 8.27
N THR A 29 5.52 -9.80 9.20
CA THR A 29 6.89 -9.59 9.73
C THR A 29 7.88 -10.55 9.11
N ASP A 30 9.17 -10.27 9.30
CA ASP A 30 10.26 -11.12 8.81
C ASP A 30 10.18 -12.55 9.37
N LYS A 31 9.67 -12.70 10.61
CA LYS A 31 9.42 -14.02 11.22
C LYS A 31 8.32 -14.80 10.50
N ASP A 32 7.33 -14.13 9.95
CA ASP A 32 6.23 -14.77 9.21
C ASP A 32 6.74 -15.22 7.83
N PHE A 33 7.60 -14.42 7.20
CA PHE A 33 8.29 -14.80 5.95
C PHE A 33 9.30 -15.94 6.14
N ALA A 34 10.04 -15.96 7.25
CA ALA A 34 10.96 -17.03 7.57
C ALA A 34 10.23 -18.38 7.74
N GLN A 35 9.04 -18.39 8.34
CA GLN A 35 8.21 -19.59 8.52
C GLN A 35 7.75 -20.22 7.20
N VAL A 36 7.71 -19.45 6.11
CA VAL A 36 7.33 -19.94 4.77
C VAL A 36 8.54 -20.12 3.85
N GLY A 37 9.75 -20.13 4.42
CA GLY A 37 10.99 -20.42 3.71
C GLY A 37 11.49 -19.30 2.81
N VAL A 38 11.08 -18.05 3.03
CA VAL A 38 11.63 -16.90 2.30
C VAL A 38 12.96 -16.50 2.94
N PRO A 39 14.08 -16.46 2.17
CA PRO A 39 15.37 -16.01 2.68
C PRO A 39 15.30 -14.55 3.16
N LYS A 40 16.07 -14.22 4.22
CA LYS A 40 16.09 -12.87 4.78
C LYS A 40 16.52 -11.83 3.75
N GLU A 41 17.48 -12.17 2.89
CA GLU A 41 17.98 -11.32 1.82
C GLU A 41 16.88 -10.96 0.81
N ASN A 42 15.97 -11.91 0.52
CA ASN A 42 14.84 -11.68 -0.37
C ASN A 42 13.80 -10.75 0.28
N VAL A 43 13.55 -10.89 1.57
CA VAL A 43 12.67 -9.98 2.32
C VAL A 43 13.22 -8.56 2.29
N ILE A 44 14.52 -8.38 2.51
CA ILE A 44 15.19 -7.08 2.47
C ILE A 44 15.02 -6.43 1.09
N LYS A 45 15.31 -7.16 0.00
CA LYS A 45 15.15 -6.65 -1.37
C LYS A 45 13.71 -6.27 -1.71
N ALA A 46 12.74 -7.10 -1.31
CA ALA A 46 11.32 -6.80 -1.52
C ALA A 46 10.88 -5.54 -0.76
N LYS A 47 11.33 -5.37 0.48
CA LYS A 47 11.06 -4.15 1.28
C LYS A 47 11.67 -2.91 0.64
N GLU A 48 12.89 -3.01 0.12
CA GLU A 48 13.57 -1.89 -0.56
C GLU A 48 12.80 -1.44 -1.81
N ILE A 49 12.36 -2.39 -2.65
CA ILE A 49 11.54 -2.10 -3.84
C ILE A 49 10.25 -1.37 -3.45
N ILE A 50 9.54 -1.87 -2.43
CA ILE A 50 8.29 -1.26 -1.98
C ILE A 50 8.54 0.13 -1.37
N LYS A 51 9.63 0.29 -0.61
CA LYS A 51 10.01 1.59 -0.02
C LYS A 51 10.32 2.62 -1.12
N ASN A 52 11.11 2.23 -2.12
CA ASN A 52 11.45 3.12 -3.24
C ASN A 52 10.21 3.48 -4.06
N SER A 53 9.34 2.51 -4.32
CA SER A 53 8.07 2.73 -5.01
C SER A 53 7.15 3.66 -4.22
N LYS A 54 7.09 3.52 -2.90
CA LYS A 54 6.34 4.42 -2.01
C LYS A 54 6.87 5.85 -2.07
N ASN A 55 8.18 6.05 -1.97
CA ASN A 55 8.78 7.38 -2.05
C ASN A 55 8.43 8.07 -3.38
N ARG A 56 8.51 7.32 -4.49
CA ARG A 56 8.15 7.83 -5.81
C ARG A 56 6.65 8.14 -5.93
N TYR A 57 5.80 7.27 -5.37
CA TYR A 57 4.36 7.51 -5.29
C TYR A 57 4.04 8.78 -4.50
N ASP A 58 4.65 8.97 -3.34
CA ASP A 58 4.43 10.15 -2.49
C ASP A 58 4.77 11.44 -3.25
N TYR A 59 5.87 11.43 -4.02
CA TYR A 59 6.23 12.55 -4.91
C TYR A 59 5.17 12.80 -6.00
N LEU A 60 4.73 11.76 -6.70
CA LEU A 60 3.71 11.88 -7.76
C LEU A 60 2.37 12.40 -7.23
N ILE A 61 1.97 11.99 -6.02
CA ILE A 61 0.77 12.50 -5.37
C ILE A 61 0.91 13.98 -5.02
N LEU A 62 2.07 14.42 -4.54
CA LEU A 62 2.32 15.83 -4.29
C LEU A 62 2.25 16.66 -5.58
N ASP A 63 2.83 16.16 -6.67
CA ASP A 63 2.79 16.83 -7.98
C ASP A 63 1.35 16.94 -8.52
N ARG A 64 0.56 15.85 -8.40
CA ARG A 64 -0.86 15.86 -8.77
C ARG A 64 -1.64 16.90 -7.98
N ARG A 65 -1.46 16.94 -6.65
CA ARG A 65 -2.12 17.92 -5.77
C ARG A 65 -1.72 19.35 -6.11
N SER A 66 -0.46 19.58 -6.48
CA SER A 66 0.00 20.89 -6.93
C SER A 66 -0.78 21.35 -8.17
N LYS A 67 -0.99 20.46 -9.14
CA LYS A 67 -1.77 20.75 -10.36
C LYS A 67 -3.25 20.95 -10.07
N GLU A 68 -3.84 20.15 -9.17
CA GLU A 68 -5.23 20.35 -8.71
C GLU A 68 -5.41 21.74 -8.09
N LEU A 69 -4.45 22.22 -7.30
CA LEU A 69 -4.46 23.57 -6.73
C LEU A 69 -4.32 24.66 -7.80
N GLU A 70 -3.50 24.43 -8.81
CA GLU A 70 -3.34 25.35 -9.94
C GLU A 70 -4.64 25.44 -10.77
N ILE A 71 -5.30 24.31 -11.03
CA ILE A 71 -6.64 24.30 -11.66
C ILE A 71 -7.63 25.10 -10.81
N ASN A 72 -7.66 24.91 -9.49
CA ASN A 72 -8.54 25.67 -8.61
C ASN A 72 -8.29 27.18 -8.72
N LYS A 73 -7.02 27.60 -8.80
CA LYS A 73 -6.66 29.01 -9.04
C LYS A 73 -7.20 29.48 -10.39
N CYS A 74 -7.01 28.72 -11.47
CA CYS A 74 -7.53 29.05 -12.80
C CYS A 74 -9.06 29.22 -12.81
N ILE A 75 -9.78 28.35 -12.09
CA ILE A 75 -11.25 28.43 -11.95
C ILE A 75 -11.66 29.71 -11.21
N LEU A 76 -11.01 30.02 -10.09
CA LEU A 76 -11.29 31.22 -9.29
C LEU A 76 -11.02 32.52 -10.06
N GLU A 77 -10.00 32.52 -10.91
CA GLU A 77 -9.65 33.66 -11.74
C GLU A 77 -10.59 33.82 -12.97
N GLY A 78 -11.32 32.77 -13.33
CA GLY A 78 -12.27 32.74 -14.45
C GLY A 78 -11.96 31.57 -15.40
N VAL A 79 -12.90 30.64 -15.51
CA VAL A 79 -12.75 29.42 -16.33
C VAL A 79 -12.55 29.74 -17.81
N GLU A 80 -13.37 30.62 -18.37
CA GLU A 80 -13.38 30.91 -19.82
C GLU A 80 -12.03 31.42 -20.32
N LYS A 81 -11.37 32.27 -19.54
CA LYS A 81 -10.04 32.82 -19.90
C LYS A 81 -8.90 31.83 -19.70
N ASN A 82 -9.08 30.84 -18.82
CA ASN A 82 -8.03 29.91 -18.40
C ASN A 82 -8.26 28.48 -18.92
N TRP A 83 -9.24 28.26 -19.81
CA TRP A 83 -9.65 26.93 -20.25
C TRP A 83 -8.48 26.10 -20.80
N SER A 84 -7.65 26.69 -21.67
CA SER A 84 -6.49 26.00 -22.25
C SER A 84 -5.47 25.56 -21.19
N GLN A 85 -5.27 26.35 -20.12
CA GLN A 85 -4.39 25.97 -19.01
C GLN A 85 -5.01 24.86 -18.16
N ILE A 86 -6.34 24.90 -17.96
CA ILE A 86 -7.07 23.84 -17.25
C ILE A 86 -6.97 22.51 -18.01
N GLU A 87 -7.11 22.52 -19.33
CA GLU A 87 -6.93 21.35 -20.18
C GLU A 87 -5.50 20.79 -20.05
N GLU A 88 -4.49 21.65 -20.17
CA GLU A 88 -3.09 21.22 -20.04
C GLU A 88 -2.81 20.60 -18.66
N LEU A 89 -3.24 21.25 -17.58
CA LEU A 89 -3.05 20.74 -16.21
C LEU A 89 -3.78 19.40 -16.01
N THR A 90 -4.95 19.23 -16.63
CA THR A 90 -5.72 17.98 -16.58
C THR A 90 -5.00 16.86 -17.34
N ASP A 91 -4.44 17.14 -18.51
CA ASP A 91 -3.60 16.19 -19.26
C ASP A 91 -2.35 15.79 -18.47
N GLN A 92 -1.72 16.74 -17.79
CA GLN A 92 -0.58 16.48 -16.93
C GLN A 92 -0.97 15.60 -15.72
N ILE A 93 -2.14 15.82 -15.10
CA ILE A 93 -2.70 14.93 -14.08
C ILE A 93 -2.91 13.52 -14.64
N GLY A 94 -3.46 13.41 -15.86
CA GLY A 94 -3.66 12.12 -16.54
C GLY A 94 -2.34 11.35 -16.73
N LYS A 95 -1.25 12.04 -17.10
CA LYS A 95 0.09 11.46 -17.18
C LYS A 95 0.60 10.98 -15.81
N ILE A 96 0.42 11.77 -14.76
CA ILE A 96 0.83 11.41 -13.39
C ILE A 96 0.08 10.16 -12.93
N GLU A 97 -1.23 10.09 -13.14
CA GLU A 97 -2.04 8.92 -12.76
C GLU A 97 -1.60 7.65 -13.52
N ALA A 98 -1.29 7.78 -14.81
CA ALA A 98 -0.73 6.69 -15.59
C ALA A 98 0.63 6.22 -15.04
N ASP A 99 1.50 7.15 -14.62
CA ASP A 99 2.81 6.82 -14.06
C ASP A 99 2.71 6.20 -12.67
N ILE A 100 1.78 6.65 -11.83
CA ILE A 100 1.44 5.99 -10.55
C ILE A 100 1.05 4.53 -10.80
N LEU A 101 0.18 4.29 -11.79
CA LEU A 101 -0.27 2.94 -12.12
C LEU A 101 0.89 2.06 -12.60
N LYS A 102 1.73 2.57 -13.51
CA LYS A 102 2.91 1.85 -14.02
C LYS A 102 3.89 1.52 -12.90
N GLU A 103 4.19 2.49 -12.04
CA GLU A 103 5.13 2.31 -10.93
C GLU A 103 4.62 1.25 -9.95
N ARG A 104 3.32 1.26 -9.64
CA ARG A 104 2.68 0.24 -8.79
C ARG A 104 2.79 -1.16 -9.39
N ILE A 105 2.49 -1.32 -10.68
CA ILE A 105 2.57 -2.62 -11.36
C ILE A 105 4.03 -3.10 -11.41
N LYS A 106 4.96 -2.18 -11.72
CA LYS A 106 6.39 -2.48 -11.78
C LYS A 106 6.93 -2.95 -10.43
N SER A 107 6.63 -2.22 -9.34
CA SER A 107 7.12 -2.59 -8.02
C SER A 107 6.53 -3.90 -7.50
N GLN A 108 5.26 -4.18 -7.80
CA GLN A 108 4.64 -5.48 -7.53
C GLN A 108 5.36 -6.61 -8.28
N TYR A 109 5.59 -6.43 -9.58
CA TYR A 109 6.31 -7.41 -10.39
C TYR A 109 7.75 -7.63 -9.91
N GLU A 110 8.47 -6.57 -9.57
CA GLU A 110 9.84 -6.66 -9.07
C GLU A 110 9.92 -7.32 -7.69
N ALA A 111 8.99 -7.01 -6.78
CA ALA A 111 8.92 -7.66 -5.47
C ALA A 111 8.58 -9.16 -5.57
N GLN A 112 7.73 -9.54 -6.53
CA GLN A 112 7.37 -10.94 -6.78
C GLN A 112 8.55 -11.82 -7.19
N LYS A 113 9.63 -11.24 -7.73
CA LYS A 113 10.88 -11.97 -8.03
C LYS A 113 11.57 -12.52 -6.77
N TYR A 114 11.30 -11.91 -5.61
CA TYR A 114 11.91 -12.26 -4.33
C TYR A 114 10.96 -13.01 -3.39
N ILE A 115 9.68 -12.67 -3.43
CA ILE A 115 8.63 -13.29 -2.63
C ILE A 115 7.48 -13.66 -3.57
N ASN A 116 7.32 -14.95 -3.84
CA ASN A 116 6.25 -15.37 -4.74
C ASN A 116 4.86 -15.25 -4.05
N GLN A 117 3.80 -15.35 -4.86
CA GLN A 117 2.42 -15.17 -4.39
C GLN A 117 2.04 -16.17 -3.29
N GLU A 118 2.43 -17.44 -3.41
CA GLU A 118 2.10 -18.47 -2.43
C GLU A 118 2.79 -18.21 -1.09
N GLN A 119 4.08 -17.85 -1.13
CA GLN A 119 4.85 -17.46 0.05
C GLN A 119 4.21 -16.24 0.74
N TYR A 120 3.83 -15.22 -0.03
CA TYR A 120 3.17 -14.03 0.50
C TYR A 120 1.83 -14.37 1.17
N LEU A 121 0.98 -15.18 0.51
CA LEU A 121 -0.32 -15.56 1.04
C LEU A 121 -0.19 -16.37 2.34
N ARG A 122 0.72 -17.35 2.38
CA ARG A 122 0.97 -18.14 3.60
C ARG A 122 1.53 -17.28 4.73
N ALA A 123 2.49 -16.40 4.44
CA ALA A 123 3.03 -15.49 5.44
C ALA A 123 1.96 -14.54 5.99
N ARG A 124 1.03 -14.10 5.13
CA ARG A 124 -0.13 -13.28 5.52
C ARG A 124 -1.09 -14.04 6.43
N GLU A 125 -1.39 -15.30 6.15
CA GLU A 125 -2.23 -16.12 7.01
C GLU A 125 -1.61 -16.31 8.41
N ILE A 126 -0.31 -16.56 8.47
CA ILE A 126 0.45 -16.64 9.74
C ILE A 126 0.33 -15.31 10.50
N ALA A 127 0.55 -14.19 9.82
CA ALA A 127 0.45 -12.86 10.42
C ALA A 127 -0.96 -12.57 10.97
N ILE A 128 -2.02 -12.95 10.24
CA ILE A 128 -3.41 -12.80 10.68
C ILE A 128 -3.67 -13.64 11.93
N LYS A 129 -3.32 -14.93 11.91
CA LYS A 129 -3.49 -15.82 13.08
C LYS A 129 -2.78 -15.26 14.31
N ARG A 130 -1.55 -14.77 14.15
CA ARG A 130 -0.79 -14.13 15.24
C ARG A 130 -1.53 -12.92 15.81
N ILE A 131 -2.11 -12.07 14.96
CA ILE A 131 -2.87 -10.89 15.40
C ILE A 131 -4.16 -11.29 16.10
N GLU A 132 -4.88 -12.30 15.58
CA GLU A 132 -6.10 -12.84 16.18
C GLU A 132 -5.82 -13.42 17.56
N SER A 133 -4.81 -14.29 17.69
CA SER A 133 -4.40 -14.83 18.99
C SER A 133 -3.97 -13.75 19.97
N ALA A 134 -3.26 -12.71 19.52
CA ALA A 134 -2.90 -11.58 20.37
C ALA A 134 -4.13 -10.78 20.85
N ARG A 135 -5.16 -10.64 20.01
CA ARG A 135 -6.42 -10.00 20.38
C ARG A 135 -7.22 -10.83 21.39
N GLU A 136 -7.29 -12.14 21.21
CA GLU A 136 -7.96 -13.05 22.15
C GLU A 136 -7.27 -13.05 23.52
N ASN A 137 -5.95 -13.10 23.56
CA ASN A 137 -5.19 -13.04 24.80
C ASN A 137 -5.39 -11.71 25.55
N ASN A 138 -5.48 -10.59 24.84
CA ASN A 138 -5.78 -9.29 25.46
C ASN A 138 -7.21 -9.22 26.00
N LYS A 139 -8.20 -9.81 25.32
CA LYS A 139 -9.58 -9.91 25.85
C LYS A 139 -9.62 -10.76 27.13
N ASN A 140 -8.93 -11.90 27.14
CA ASN A 140 -8.89 -12.80 28.31
C ASN A 140 -8.11 -12.21 29.49
N GLY A 141 -7.06 -11.41 29.24
CA GLY A 141 -6.34 -10.67 30.28
C GLY A 141 -7.20 -9.61 30.97
N ASN A 142 -8.05 -8.91 30.22
CA ASN A 142 -8.96 -7.91 30.77
C ASN A 142 -10.09 -8.53 31.62
N ILE A 143 -10.56 -9.74 31.27
CA ILE A 143 -11.56 -10.47 32.06
C ILE A 143 -10.97 -10.93 33.41
N LYS A 144 -9.69 -11.32 33.46
CA LYS A 144 -9.01 -11.73 34.70
C LYS A 144 -8.64 -10.55 35.63
N ALA A 145 -8.52 -9.34 35.09
CA ALA A 145 -8.17 -8.14 35.86
C ALA A 145 -9.35 -7.49 36.60
N ASN A 146 -10.59 -7.95 36.38
CA ASN A 146 -11.77 -7.41 37.04
C ASN A 146 -12.55 -8.48 37.85
N PRO A 147 -11.95 -9.14 38.86
CA PRO A 147 -12.74 -9.84 39.86
C PRO A 147 -13.22 -8.80 40.88
N ALA A 148 -14.49 -8.42 40.76
CA ALA A 148 -15.33 -7.84 41.82
C ALA A 148 -14.65 -6.84 42.79
N LYS A 149 -14.86 -5.54 42.54
CA LYS A 149 -14.97 -4.59 43.66
C LYS A 149 -16.25 -4.95 44.43
N LYS A 150 -16.09 -5.68 45.53
CA LYS A 150 -17.05 -5.77 46.63
C LYS A 150 -17.19 -4.41 47.31
#